data_AF-A0AAU7FMQ9-F1
#
_entry.id   AF-A0AAU7FMQ9-F1
#
_cell.length_a   1.000
_cell.length_b   1.000
_cell.length_c   1.000
_cell.angle_alpha   90.00
_cell.angle_beta   90.00
_cell.angle_gamma   90.00
#
_symmetry.space_group_name_H-M   'P 1'
#
loop_
_entity.id
_entity.type
_entity.pdbx_description
1 polymer ?
#
loop_
_entity_poly.entity_id
_entity_poly.type
_entity_poly.pdbx_seq_one_letter_code
_entity_poly.pdbx_strand_id
1 'polypeptide(L)'
;MGFILDIFNLALYIPFLQVDEDEISRNAAQLKKYSWFQALLNDQGVRRVIGQFKTSKLHKKPYNIRCERKVQQAIHRATSKHGKIRT
;
A
#
# COMPACT_ATOMS: atom_id res chain seq x y z
N MET A 1 -19.32 3.82 0.15
CA MET A 1 -19.21 3.09 -1.13
C MET A 1 -17.74 2.71 -1.35
N GLY A 2 -17.39 1.49 -0.97
CA GLY A 2 -16.01 1.05 -0.74
C GLY A 2 -15.43 0.20 -1.87
N PHE A 3 -15.09 0.83 -3.00
CA PHE A 3 -14.51 0.11 -4.15
C PHE A 3 -12.96 0.16 -4.21
N ILE A 4 -12.32 1.06 -3.43
CA ILE A 4 -10.85 1.24 -3.47
C ILE A 4 -10.12 0.16 -2.64
N LEU A 5 -10.80 -0.45 -1.66
CA LEU A 5 -10.18 -1.40 -0.71
C LEU A 5 -10.00 -2.81 -1.29
N ASP A 6 -10.80 -3.21 -2.28
CA ASP A 6 -10.69 -4.55 -2.88
C ASP A 6 -9.51 -4.69 -3.84
N ILE A 7 -9.17 -3.64 -4.60
CA ILE A 7 -8.05 -3.68 -5.57
C ILE A 7 -6.71 -3.94 -4.88
N PHE A 8 -6.50 -3.36 -3.68
CA PHE A 8 -5.25 -3.54 -2.92
C PHE A 8 -5.16 -4.88 -2.19
N ASN A 9 -6.29 -5.53 -1.88
CA ASN A 9 -6.32 -6.90 -1.35
C ASN A 9 -6.11 -7.95 -2.47
N LEU A 10 -6.59 -7.66 -3.68
CA LEU A 10 -6.47 -8.54 -4.84
C LEU A 10 -5.03 -8.67 -5.35
N ALA A 11 -4.26 -7.58 -5.34
CA ALA A 11 -2.86 -7.58 -5.76
C ALA A 11 -1.91 -8.35 -4.83
N LEU A 12 -2.32 -8.65 -3.59
CA LEU A 12 -1.52 -9.34 -2.59
C LEU A 12 -1.95 -10.80 -2.36
N TYR A 13 -3.08 -11.24 -2.91
CA TYR A 13 -3.65 -12.57 -2.61
C TYR A 13 -3.81 -13.51 -3.81
N ILE A 14 -3.48 -13.12 -5.05
CA ILE A 14 -3.76 -14.00 -6.19
C ILE A 14 -2.50 -14.73 -6.69
N PRO A 15 -2.36 -16.05 -6.48
CA PRO A 15 -1.37 -16.88 -7.17
C PRO A 15 -1.85 -17.31 -8.58
N PHE A 16 -2.95 -16.73 -9.09
CA PHE A 16 -3.60 -17.10 -10.36
C PHE A 16 -4.18 -15.91 -11.14
N LEU A 17 -3.44 -14.80 -11.23
CA LEU A 17 -3.66 -13.78 -12.23
C LEU A 17 -2.29 -13.61 -12.85
N GLN A 18 -2.15 -14.01 -14.10
CA GLN A 18 -1.08 -13.50 -14.94
C GLN A 18 -1.40 -12.02 -15.22
N VAL A 19 -1.44 -11.18 -14.17
CA VAL A 19 -1.37 -9.74 -14.39
C VAL A 19 0.05 -9.50 -14.85
N ASP A 20 0.18 -9.03 -16.08
CA ASP A 20 1.47 -8.73 -16.67
C ASP A 20 2.19 -7.71 -15.77
N GLU A 21 3.46 -7.97 -15.40
CA GLU A 21 4.24 -7.01 -14.62
C GLU A 21 4.29 -5.63 -15.31
N ASP A 22 4.18 -5.61 -16.65
CA ASP A 22 4.09 -4.40 -17.44
C ASP A 22 2.77 -3.64 -17.21
N GLU A 23 1.66 -4.32 -16.98
CA GLU A 23 0.39 -3.68 -16.60
C GLU A 23 0.45 -3.12 -15.18
N ILE A 24 1.06 -3.84 -14.24
CA ILE A 24 1.28 -3.37 -12.87
C ILE A 24 2.15 -2.10 -12.89
N SER A 25 3.25 -2.13 -13.66
CA SER A 25 4.17 -1.00 -13.80
C SER A 25 3.47 0.22 -14.41
N ARG A 26 2.68 0.03 -15.49
CA ARG A 26 1.88 1.09 -16.12
C ARG A 26 0.87 1.70 -15.16
N ASN A 27 0.13 0.87 -14.43
CA ASN A 27 -0.88 1.33 -13.48
C ASN A 27 -0.23 2.06 -12.29
N ALA A 28 0.89 1.55 -11.76
CA ALA A 28 1.64 2.23 -10.70
C ALA A 28 2.17 3.60 -11.16
N ALA A 29 2.64 3.71 -12.40
CA ALA A 29 3.08 4.98 -12.98
C ALA A 29 1.93 5.98 -13.13
N GLN A 30 0.73 5.52 -13.49
CA GLN A 30 -0.46 6.36 -13.52
C GLN A 30 -0.92 6.78 -12.12
N LEU A 31 -0.91 5.85 -11.15
CA LEU A 31 -1.28 6.13 -9.76
C LEU A 31 -0.40 7.23 -9.13
N LYS A 32 0.89 7.26 -9.45
CA LYS A 32 1.83 8.32 -9.02
C LYS A 32 1.41 9.75 -9.42
N LYS A 33 0.54 9.92 -10.41
CA LYS A 33 0.06 11.24 -10.84
C LYS A 33 -1.03 11.81 -9.93
N TYR A 34 -1.70 10.97 -9.14
CA TYR A 34 -2.81 11.41 -8.29
C TYR A 34 -2.32 11.93 -6.94
N SER A 35 -2.84 13.08 -6.53
CA SER A 35 -2.47 13.75 -5.27
C SER A 35 -2.71 12.89 -4.03
N TRP A 36 -3.79 12.10 -4.00
CA TRP A 36 -4.08 11.19 -2.89
C TRP A 36 -3.03 10.08 -2.73
N PHE A 37 -2.48 9.58 -3.84
CA PHE A 37 -1.45 8.54 -3.83
C PHE A 37 -0.08 9.13 -3.51
N GLN A 38 0.21 10.32 -4.01
CA GLN A 38 1.41 11.08 -3.61
C GLN A 38 1.40 11.42 -2.12
N ALA A 39 0.26 11.85 -1.58
CA ALA A 39 0.11 12.12 -0.15
C ALA A 39 0.34 10.85 0.69
N LEU A 40 -0.14 9.70 0.21
CA LEU A 40 0.10 8.42 0.86
C LEU A 40 1.58 8.03 0.87
N LEU A 41 2.28 8.18 -0.26
CA LEU A 41 3.72 7.91 -0.36
C LEU A 41 4.57 8.88 0.45
N ASN A 42 4.11 10.12 0.60
CA ASN A 42 4.79 11.16 1.36
C ASN A 42 4.45 11.15 2.86
N ASP A 43 3.47 10.34 3.30
CA ASP A 43 3.15 10.22 4.73
C ASP A 43 4.36 9.67 5.50
N GLN A 44 4.87 10.49 6.42
CA GLN A 44 6.04 10.14 7.23
C GLN A 44 5.80 8.88 8.08
N GLY A 45 4.56 8.62 8.50
CA GLY A 45 4.20 7.42 9.26
C GLY A 45 4.33 6.16 8.42
N VAL A 46 3.81 6.19 7.20
CA VAL A 46 3.94 5.09 6.22
C VAL A 46 5.42 4.85 5.87
N ARG A 47 6.17 5.90 5.53
CA ARG A 47 7.60 5.79 5.20
C ARG A 47 8.44 5.25 6.35
N ARG A 48 8.18 5.70 7.59
CA ARG A 48 8.89 5.23 8.79
C ARG A 48 8.64 3.76 9.05
N VAL A 49 7.40 3.28 8.86
CA VAL A 49 7.06 1.86 9.03
C VAL A 49 7.80 1.00 8.00
N ILE A 50 7.81 1.41 6.73
CA ILE A 50 8.51 0.69 5.66
C ILE A 50 10.02 0.67 5.92
N GLY A 51 10.61 1.79 6.33
CA GLY A 51 12.04 1.89 6.64
C GLY A 51 12.52 1.00 7.80
N GLN A 52 11.61 0.52 8.65
CA GLN A 52 11.93 -0.42 9.73
C GLN A 52 11.96 -1.89 9.30
N PHE A 53 11.58 -2.19 8.05
CA PHE A 53 11.52 -3.56 7.57
C PHE A 53 12.89 -4.10 7.22
N LYS A 54 13.13 -5.35 7.65
CA LYS A 54 14.32 -6.10 7.28
C LYS A 54 14.05 -6.77 5.94
N THR A 55 14.56 -6.17 4.86
CA THR A 55 14.41 -6.68 3.48
C THR A 55 14.86 -8.14 3.37
N SER A 56 15.94 -8.50 4.06
CA SER A 56 16.45 -9.88 4.17
C SER A 56 15.48 -10.88 4.78
N LYS A 57 14.39 -10.44 5.44
CA LYS A 57 13.36 -11.32 6.01
C LYS A 57 12.05 -11.31 5.23
N LEU A 58 11.90 -10.45 4.20
CA LEU A 58 10.64 -10.31 3.45
C LEU A 58 10.26 -11.58 2.68
N HIS A 59 11.22 -12.41 2.26
CA HIS A 59 10.94 -13.70 1.65
C HIS A 59 10.25 -14.68 2.62
N LYS A 60 10.34 -14.46 3.94
CA LYS A 60 9.68 -15.30 4.94
C LYS A 60 8.21 -14.91 5.04
N LYS A 61 7.32 -15.77 4.55
CA LYS A 61 5.85 -15.60 4.58
C LYS A 61 5.30 -15.00 5.89
N PRO A 62 5.61 -15.52 7.10
CA PRO A 62 5.06 -14.95 8.34
C PRO A 62 5.57 -13.53 8.63
N TYR A 63 6.82 -13.22 8.24
CA TYR A 63 7.37 -11.88 8.39
C TYR A 63 6.73 -10.90 7.41
N ASN A 64 6.51 -11.35 6.16
CA ASN A 64 5.84 -10.56 5.14
C ASN A 64 4.42 -10.17 5.58
N ILE A 65 3.61 -11.14 6.02
CA ILE A 65 2.25 -10.89 6.55
C ILE A 65 2.27 -9.88 7.71
N ARG A 66 3.30 -9.93 8.58
CA ARG A 66 3.45 -8.95 9.66
C ARG A 66 3.76 -7.55 9.14
N CYS A 67 4.65 -7.44 8.16
CA CYS A 67 4.98 -6.17 7.51
C CYS A 67 3.76 -5.56 6.81
N GLU A 68 3.02 -6.38 6.05
CA GLU A 68 1.78 -5.99 5.39
C GLU A 68 0.78 -5.37 6.37
N ARG A 69 0.48 -6.06 7.47
CA ARG A 69 -0.43 -5.54 8.51
C ARG A 69 0.03 -4.20 9.08
N LYS A 70 1.35 -4.02 9.27
CA LYS A 70 1.91 -2.75 9.75
C LYS A 70 1.74 -1.63 8.73
N VAL A 71 1.97 -1.91 7.45
CA VAL A 71 1.76 -0.92 6.37
C VAL A 71 0.29 -0.55 6.29
N GLN A 72 -0.62 -1.52 6.28
CA GLN A 72 -2.07 -1.27 6.24
C GLN A 72 -2.53 -0.40 7.41
N GLN A 73 -2.05 -0.67 8.63
CA GLN A 73 -2.35 0.17 9.80
C GLN A 73 -1.80 1.60 9.66
N ALA A 74 -0.60 1.77 9.11
CA ALA A 74 -0.02 3.09 8.88
C ALA A 74 -0.81 3.88 7.83
N ILE A 75 -1.18 3.23 6.73
CA ILE A 75 -2.01 3.78 5.66
C ILE A 75 -3.38 4.21 6.21
N HIS A 76 -4.05 3.34 6.97
CA HIS A 76 -5.34 3.67 7.59
C HIS A 76 -5.24 4.90 8.51
N ARG A 77 -4.15 5.03 9.28
CA ARG A 77 -3.92 6.20 10.13
C ARG A 77 -3.67 7.46 9.31
N ALA A 78 -2.93 7.37 8.22
CA ALA A 78 -2.64 8.49 7.33
C ALA A 78 -3.90 9.01 6.62
N THR A 79 -4.73 8.10 6.11
CA THR A 79 -5.99 8.44 5.42
C THR A 79 -7.05 8.96 6.39
N SER A 80 -7.13 8.41 7.60
CA SER A 80 -8.03 8.89 8.66
C SER A 80 -7.68 10.31 9.14
N LYS A 81 -6.40 10.71 9.10
CA LYS A 81 -5.97 12.08 9.41
C LYS A 81 -6.39 13.08 8.32
N HIS A 82 -6.30 12.69 7.05
CA HIS A 82 -6.72 13.54 5.93
C HIS A 82 -8.23 13.74 5.85
N GLY A 83 -9.03 12.77 6.29
CA GLY A 83 -10.50 12.90 6.36
C GLY A 83 -11.00 13.87 7.43
N LYS A 84 -10.17 14.24 8.42
CA LYS A 84 -10.58 15.04 9.58
C LYS A 84 -10.47 16.57 9.36
N ILE A 85 -10.01 17.02 8.19
CA ILE A 85 -9.82 18.44 7.86
C ILE A 85 -10.96 18.97 6.94
N ARG A 86 -12.07 18.23 6.80
CA ARG A 86 -13.21 18.59 5.94
C ARG A 86 -14.56 18.66 6.66
N THR A 87 -14.55 19.14 7.90
CA THR A 87 -15.75 19.61 8.62
C THR A 87 -15.41 20.87 9.37
#